data_AF-A0A2D6LNH7-F1
#
_entry.id   AF-A0A2D6LNH7-F1
#
_cell.length_a   1.000
_cell.length_b   1.000
_cell.length_c   1.000
_cell.angle_alpha   90.00
_cell.angle_beta   90.00
_cell.angle_gamma   90.00
#
_symmetry.space_group_name_H-M   'P 1'
#
loop_
_entity.id
_entity.type
_entity.pdbx_description
1 polymer ?
#
loop_
_entity_poly.entity_id
_entity_poly.type
_entity_poly.pdbx_seq_one_letter_code
_entity_poly.pdbx_strand_id
1 'polypeptide(L)'
;MRTLWSLFVALVVLHMLALAGLVVWLRVDGRLNQDRAQHVINMFSKTIEQDQKELAAAQQEAMQRAARQLHEKRMKPVGEGAKAMADRLAAHEQTLELLRHQREQQNRIIEKLQRQVQLARQEQMRQQTKLDQERADFEEKVRVDEAKRLDEDLKKAIALLESQKPARVKAMLLNLLQDGAVDRVVDYLARMQRHKAAKVIGEFKEDTEIDIAMRLLERLRARAAVPSATPMPPGTSGDGGAATQTRAGDV
;
A
#
# COMPACT_ATOMS: atom_id res chain seq x y z
N MET A 1 -23.75 2.39 36.45
CA MET A 1 -24.70 1.70 35.54
C MET A 1 -25.39 2.65 34.57
N ARG A 2 -25.97 3.78 35.01
CA ARG A 2 -26.64 4.75 34.10
C ARG A 2 -25.73 5.31 33.00
N THR A 3 -24.46 5.58 33.32
CA THR A 3 -23.47 6.06 32.33
C THR A 3 -23.15 5.04 31.24
N LEU A 4 -23.05 3.75 31.58
CA LEU A 4 -22.83 2.67 30.61
C LEU A 4 -24.04 2.49 29.68
N TRP A 5 -25.26 2.61 30.21
CA TRP A 5 -26.48 2.53 29.41
C TRP A 5 -26.60 3.68 28.40
N SER A 6 -26.35 4.91 28.84
CA SER A 6 -26.38 6.07 27.93
C SER A 6 -25.33 5.97 26.84
N LEU A 7 -24.14 5.44 27.15
CA LEU A 7 -23.09 5.21 26.15
C LEU A 7 -23.51 4.16 25.11
N PHE A 8 -24.16 3.07 25.53
CA PHE A 8 -24.68 2.05 24.61
C PHE A 8 -25.76 2.60 23.68
N VAL A 9 -26.73 3.36 24.22
CA VAL A 9 -27.78 3.99 23.41
C VAL A 9 -27.19 4.99 22.42
N ALA A 10 -26.23 5.82 22.84
CA ALA A 10 -25.54 6.75 21.96
C ALA A 10 -24.82 6.02 20.81
N LEU A 11 -24.17 4.89 21.10
CA LEU A 11 -23.49 4.08 20.10
C LEU A 11 -24.48 3.45 19.10
N VAL A 12 -25.63 2.95 19.56
CA VAL A 12 -26.68 2.39 18.66
C VAL A 12 -27.24 3.48 17.74
N VAL A 13 -27.54 4.67 18.28
CA VAL A 13 -28.04 5.81 17.48
C VAL A 13 -27.01 6.22 16.43
N LEU A 14 -25.72 6.26 16.78
CA LEU A 14 -24.64 6.57 15.85
C LEU A 14 -24.56 5.55 14.70
N HIS A 15 -24.69 4.25 14.98
CA HIS A 15 -24.68 3.22 13.94
C HIS A 15 -25.91 3.29 13.04
N MET A 16 -27.09 3.58 13.59
CA MET A 16 -28.31 3.78 12.80
C MET A 16 -28.19 4.99 11.88
N LEU A 17 -27.60 6.10 12.35
CA LEU A 17 -27.32 7.27 11.52
C LEU A 17 -26.30 6.95 10.42
N ALA A 18 -25.24 6.19 10.73
CA ALA A 18 -24.26 5.76 9.74
C ALA A 18 -24.90 4.87 8.66
N LEU A 19 -25.77 3.92 9.04
CA LEU A 19 -26.52 3.08 8.11
C LEU A 19 -27.48 3.89 7.23
N ALA A 20 -28.22 4.83 7.82
CA ALA A 20 -29.10 5.72 7.06
C ALA A 20 -28.30 6.57 6.06
N GLY A 21 -27.17 7.14 6.49
CA GLY A 21 -26.26 7.87 5.62
C GLY A 21 -25.72 7.02 4.47
N LEU A 22 -25.34 5.76 4.75
CA LEU A 22 -24.89 4.79 3.74
C LEU A 22 -25.99 4.51 2.69
N VAL A 23 -27.23 4.29 3.13
CA VAL A 23 -28.36 4.02 2.24
C VAL A 23 -28.66 5.23 1.35
N VAL A 24 -28.65 6.44 1.91
CA VAL A 24 -28.84 7.67 1.14
C VAL A 24 -27.71 7.86 0.13
N TRP A 25 -26.45 7.66 0.53
CA TRP A 25 -25.29 7.74 -0.35
C TRP A 25 -25.37 6.74 -1.51
N LEU A 26 -25.73 5.48 -1.23
CA LEU A 26 -25.92 4.45 -2.27
C LEU A 26 -27.05 4.76 -3.25
N ARG A 27 -28.10 5.45 -2.79
CA ARG A 27 -29.21 5.89 -3.65
C ARG A 27 -28.78 7.06 -4.56
N VAL A 28 -28.01 8.01 -4.05
CA VAL A 28 -27.53 9.17 -4.81
C VAL A 28 -26.53 8.75 -5.91
N ASP A 29 -25.63 7.81 -5.60
CA ASP A 29 -24.60 7.34 -6.55
C ASP A 29 -25.17 6.38 -7.62
N GLY A 30 -26.49 6.17 -7.67
CA GLY A 30 -27.16 5.25 -8.60
C GLY A 30 -26.79 3.78 -8.40
N ARG A 31 -26.03 3.46 -7.34
CA ARG A 31 -25.59 2.09 -7.04
C ARG A 31 -26.73 1.21 -6.52
N LEU A 32 -27.72 1.81 -5.88
CA LEU A 32 -28.94 1.15 -5.42
C LEU A 32 -30.05 1.24 -6.49
N ASN A 33 -29.99 0.37 -7.50
CA ASN A 33 -31.12 0.20 -8.43
C ASN A 33 -32.15 -0.77 -7.80
N GLN A 34 -33.43 -0.45 -7.90
CA GLN A 34 -34.53 -1.30 -7.45
C GLN A 34 -34.45 -2.71 -8.06
N ASP A 35 -34.02 -2.82 -9.32
CA ASP A 35 -33.81 -4.11 -10.00
C ASP A 35 -32.72 -4.94 -9.32
N ARG A 36 -31.64 -4.30 -8.86
CA ARG A 36 -30.54 -4.98 -8.16
C ARG A 36 -30.97 -5.43 -6.77
N ALA A 37 -31.71 -4.60 -6.05
CA ALA A 37 -32.27 -4.99 -4.76
C ALA A 37 -33.20 -6.19 -4.90
N GLN A 38 -34.08 -6.18 -5.91
CA GLN A 38 -34.96 -7.31 -6.20
C GLN A 38 -34.18 -8.57 -6.58
N HIS A 39 -33.11 -8.43 -7.38
CA HIS A 39 -32.25 -9.55 -7.75
C HIS A 39 -31.57 -10.20 -6.53
N VAL A 40 -31.05 -9.39 -5.61
CA VAL A 40 -30.43 -9.88 -4.37
C VAL A 40 -31.47 -10.57 -3.48
N ILE A 41 -32.66 -9.99 -3.33
CA ILE A 41 -33.77 -10.61 -2.59
C ILE A 41 -34.14 -11.96 -3.22
N ASN A 42 -34.25 -12.02 -4.54
CA ASN A 42 -34.56 -13.25 -5.26
C ASN A 42 -33.45 -14.30 -5.09
N MET A 43 -32.18 -13.88 -5.08
CA MET A 43 -31.02 -14.77 -4.86
C MET A 43 -31.05 -15.42 -3.47
N PHE A 44 -31.48 -14.67 -2.45
CA PHE A 44 -31.59 -15.17 -1.07
C PHE A 44 -32.94 -15.81 -0.74
N SER A 45 -33.97 -15.64 -1.58
CA SER A 45 -35.28 -16.26 -1.37
C SER A 45 -35.28 -17.79 -1.58
N LYS A 46 -34.34 -18.29 -2.40
CA LYS A 46 -34.16 -19.73 -2.60
C LYS A 46 -33.40 -20.30 -1.41
N THR A 47 -33.99 -21.27 -0.73
CA THR A 47 -33.29 -21.99 0.34
C THR A 47 -32.26 -22.94 -0.24
N ILE A 48 -31.20 -23.23 0.51
CA ILE A 48 -30.15 -24.19 0.11
C ILE A 48 -30.77 -25.56 -0.23
N GLU A 49 -31.84 -25.96 0.47
CA GLU A 49 -32.56 -27.20 0.19
C GLU A 49 -33.30 -27.19 -1.16
N GLN A 50 -33.86 -26.04 -1.56
CA GLN A 50 -34.51 -25.91 -2.86
C GLN A 50 -33.48 -25.98 -3.99
N ASP A 51 -32.33 -25.32 -3.83
CA ASP A 51 -31.26 -25.32 -4.83
C ASP A 51 -30.64 -26.72 -5.00
N GLN A 52 -30.41 -27.45 -3.90
CA GLN A 52 -29.95 -28.84 -3.96
C GLN A 52 -30.97 -29.77 -4.64
N LYS A 53 -32.28 -29.57 -4.41
CA LYS A 53 -33.33 -30.34 -5.08
C LYS A 53 -33.39 -30.06 -6.58
N GLU A 54 -33.28 -28.79 -6.99
CA GLU A 54 -33.23 -28.40 -8.41
C GLU A 54 -31.99 -28.99 -9.10
N LEU A 55 -30.81 -28.92 -8.47
CA LEU A 55 -29.57 -29.53 -8.97
C LEU A 55 -29.69 -31.05 -9.09
N ALA A 56 -30.25 -31.73 -8.09
CA ALA A 56 -30.45 -33.18 -8.12
C ALA A 56 -31.44 -33.58 -9.22
N ALA A 57 -32.54 -32.85 -9.39
CA ALA A 57 -33.51 -33.08 -10.46
C ALA A 57 -32.89 -32.84 -11.84
N ALA A 58 -32.12 -31.77 -12.02
CA ALA A 58 -31.41 -31.47 -13.26
C ALA A 58 -30.37 -32.55 -13.61
N GLN A 59 -29.63 -33.05 -12.61
CA GLN A 59 -28.69 -34.16 -12.81
C GLN A 59 -29.42 -35.46 -13.18
N GLN A 60 -30.53 -35.79 -12.53
CA GLN A 60 -31.33 -36.96 -12.88
C GLN A 60 -31.92 -36.86 -14.29
N GLU A 61 -32.45 -35.70 -14.68
CA GLU A 61 -32.91 -35.49 -16.05
C GLU A 61 -31.77 -35.60 -17.07
N ALA A 62 -30.60 -35.03 -16.78
CA ALA A 62 -29.43 -35.14 -17.65
C ALA A 62 -28.99 -36.61 -17.81
N MET A 63 -28.96 -37.38 -16.72
CA MET A 63 -28.66 -38.82 -16.77
C MET A 63 -29.72 -39.60 -17.55
N GLN A 64 -31.00 -39.32 -17.36
CA GLN A 64 -32.08 -39.96 -18.12
C GLN A 64 -32.01 -39.62 -19.61
N ARG A 65 -31.74 -38.37 -19.97
CA ARG A 65 -31.56 -37.95 -21.37
C ARG A 65 -30.35 -38.64 -21.99
N ALA A 66 -29.22 -38.72 -21.27
CA ALA A 66 -28.03 -39.44 -21.74
C ALA A 66 -28.31 -40.95 -21.93
N ALA A 67 -29.03 -41.58 -21.00
CA ALA A 67 -29.43 -42.98 -21.09
C ALA A 67 -30.35 -43.24 -22.29
N ARG A 68 -31.36 -42.38 -22.52
CA ARG A 68 -32.25 -42.49 -23.68
C ARG A 68 -31.48 -42.35 -24.99
N GLN A 69 -30.56 -41.38 -25.09
CA GLN A 69 -29.70 -41.21 -26.26
C GLN A 69 -28.78 -42.42 -26.51
N LEU A 70 -28.25 -43.05 -25.46
CA LEU A 70 -27.46 -44.28 -25.57
C LEU A 70 -28.32 -45.46 -26.05
N HIS A 71 -29.53 -45.61 -25.52
CA HIS A 71 -30.48 -46.64 -25.96
C HIS A 71 -30.88 -46.47 -27.42
N GLU A 72 -31.19 -45.24 -27.85
CA GLU A 72 -31.50 -44.95 -29.26
C GLU A 72 -30.31 -45.24 -30.18
N LYS A 73 -29.07 -44.93 -29.75
CA LYS A 73 -27.87 -45.25 -30.53
C LYS A 73 -27.61 -46.76 -30.65
N ARG A 74 -27.97 -47.56 -29.63
CA ARG A 74 -27.83 -49.03 -29.66
C ARG A 74 -28.88 -49.72 -30.52
N MET A 75 -30.07 -49.14 -30.66
CA MET A 75 -31.18 -49.71 -31.44
C MET A 75 -31.10 -49.43 -32.94
N LYS A 76 -30.15 -48.59 -33.41
CA LYS A 76 -29.94 -48.38 -34.85
C LYS A 76 -29.26 -49.63 -35.44
N PRO A 77 -29.92 -50.39 -36.32
CA PRO A 77 -29.39 -51.65 -36.84
C PRO A 77 -28.12 -51.41 -37.67
N VAL A 78 -27.04 -52.12 -37.32
CA VAL A 78 -25.75 -52.11 -38.04
C VAL A 78 -25.89 -52.96 -39.30
N GLY A 79 -26.60 -52.45 -40.30
CA GLY A 79 -27.07 -53.23 -41.47
C GLY A 79 -26.33 -53.02 -42.80
N GLU A 80 -25.33 -52.14 -42.90
CA GLU A 80 -24.64 -51.86 -44.18
C GLU A 80 -23.14 -52.18 -44.08
N GLY A 81 -22.73 -53.30 -44.70
CA GLY A 81 -21.46 -53.97 -44.40
C GLY A 81 -20.27 -53.77 -45.36
N ALA A 82 -20.36 -52.99 -46.44
CA ALA A 82 -19.22 -52.84 -47.36
C ALA A 82 -19.01 -51.41 -47.91
N LYS A 83 -20.05 -50.72 -48.40
CA LYS A 83 -19.94 -49.29 -48.76
C LYS A 83 -19.67 -48.40 -47.54
N ALA A 84 -20.12 -48.84 -46.37
CA ALA A 84 -19.89 -48.17 -45.09
C ALA A 84 -18.40 -48.06 -44.68
N MET A 85 -17.46 -48.86 -45.22
CA MET A 85 -16.06 -48.77 -44.78
C MET A 85 -15.34 -47.58 -45.41
N ALA A 86 -15.52 -47.34 -46.71
CA ALA A 86 -14.96 -46.17 -47.39
C ALA A 86 -15.56 -44.88 -46.84
N ASP A 87 -16.88 -44.86 -46.62
CA ASP A 87 -17.57 -43.71 -46.03
C ASP A 87 -17.12 -43.45 -44.58
N ARG A 88 -16.84 -44.50 -43.79
CA ARG A 88 -16.27 -44.37 -42.45
C ARG A 88 -14.86 -43.79 -42.48
N LEU A 89 -14.03 -44.19 -43.45
CA LEU A 89 -12.68 -43.67 -43.58
C LEU A 89 -12.72 -42.17 -43.94
N ALA A 90 -13.55 -41.78 -44.90
CA ALA A 90 -13.75 -40.38 -45.27
C ALA A 90 -14.31 -39.54 -44.10
N ALA A 91 -15.30 -40.06 -43.36
CA ALA A 91 -15.81 -39.41 -42.15
C ALA A 91 -14.74 -39.28 -41.05
N HIS A 92 -13.84 -40.26 -40.95
CA HIS A 92 -12.74 -40.22 -40.01
C HIS A 92 -11.71 -39.16 -40.40
N GLU A 93 -11.34 -39.07 -41.68
CA GLU A 93 -10.45 -38.03 -42.20
C GLU A 93 -11.01 -36.62 -41.93
N GLN A 94 -12.29 -36.39 -42.22
CA GLN A 94 -12.97 -35.12 -41.90
C GLN A 94 -12.96 -34.82 -40.39
N THR A 95 -13.13 -35.85 -39.55
CA THR A 95 -13.06 -35.69 -38.10
C THR A 95 -11.65 -35.29 -37.66
N LEU A 96 -10.62 -35.90 -38.23
CA LEU A 96 -9.23 -35.58 -37.92
C LEU A 96 -8.86 -34.15 -38.35
N GLU A 97 -9.34 -33.70 -39.51
CA GLU A 97 -9.17 -32.32 -39.97
C GLU A 97 -9.82 -31.31 -39.02
N LEU A 98 -11.07 -31.58 -38.61
CA LEU A 98 -11.76 -30.74 -37.63
C LEU A 98 -10.99 -30.67 -36.30
N LEU A 99 -10.46 -31.81 -35.82
CA LEU A 99 -9.67 -31.87 -34.60
C LEU A 99 -8.35 -31.11 -34.73
N ARG A 100 -7.69 -31.16 -35.89
CA ARG A 100 -6.48 -30.35 -36.16
C ARG A 100 -6.79 -28.87 -36.09
N HIS A 101 -7.86 -28.41 -36.73
CA HIS A 101 -8.29 -27.02 -36.67
C HIS A 101 -8.67 -26.57 -35.26
N GLN A 102 -9.36 -27.41 -34.48
CA GLN A 102 -9.67 -27.11 -33.08
C GLN A 102 -8.40 -26.96 -32.23
N ARG A 103 -7.41 -27.85 -32.42
CA ARG A 103 -6.11 -27.73 -31.71
C ARG A 103 -5.36 -26.47 -32.10
N GLU A 104 -5.34 -26.11 -33.38
CA GLU A 104 -4.72 -24.87 -33.85
C GLU A 104 -5.38 -23.63 -33.21
N GLN A 105 -6.71 -23.60 -33.15
CA GLN A 105 -7.44 -22.52 -32.48
C GLN A 105 -7.13 -22.46 -30.98
N GLN A 106 -7.11 -23.60 -30.30
CA GLN A 106 -6.74 -23.69 -28.88
C GLN A 106 -5.31 -23.17 -28.65
N ASN A 107 -4.36 -23.57 -29.49
CA ASN A 107 -2.98 -23.10 -29.40
C ASN A 107 -2.88 -21.58 -29.57
N ARG A 108 -3.60 -21.00 -30.54
CA ARG A 108 -3.66 -19.54 -30.73
C ARG A 108 -4.25 -18.82 -29.52
N ILE A 109 -5.29 -19.39 -28.89
CA ILE A 109 -5.90 -18.83 -27.68
C ILE A 109 -4.91 -18.89 -26.51
N ILE A 110 -4.23 -20.03 -26.31
CA ILE A 110 -3.21 -20.20 -25.26
C ILE A 110 -2.10 -19.17 -25.45
N GLU A 111 -1.59 -19.01 -26.67
CA GLU A 111 -0.54 -18.05 -26.97
C GLU A 111 -1.00 -16.61 -26.69
N LYS A 112 -2.22 -16.24 -27.12
CA LYS A 112 -2.80 -14.92 -26.82
C LYS A 112 -2.93 -14.69 -25.31
N LEU A 113 -3.39 -15.70 -24.56
CA LEU A 113 -3.54 -15.61 -23.11
C LEU A 113 -2.19 -15.48 -22.41
N GLN A 114 -1.17 -16.22 -22.85
CA GLN A 114 0.19 -16.09 -22.34
C GLN A 114 0.75 -14.69 -22.57
N ARG A 115 0.58 -14.12 -23.76
CA ARG A 115 0.98 -12.73 -24.06
C ARG A 115 0.24 -11.74 -23.15
N GLN A 116 -1.06 -11.91 -22.94
CA GLN A 116 -1.84 -11.05 -22.04
C GLN A 116 -1.34 -11.12 -20.59
N VAL A 117 -1.08 -12.33 -20.08
CA VAL A 117 -0.51 -12.52 -18.74
C VAL A 117 0.87 -11.88 -18.61
N GLN A 118 1.70 -11.99 -19.64
CA GLN A 118 3.03 -11.37 -19.65
C GLN A 118 2.93 -9.84 -19.62
N LEU A 119 2.04 -9.24 -20.41
CA LEU A 119 1.80 -7.79 -20.40
C LEU A 119 1.27 -7.32 -19.03
N ALA A 120 0.30 -8.03 -18.46
CA ALA A 120 -0.24 -7.71 -17.15
C ALA A 120 0.85 -7.78 -16.05
N ARG A 121 1.74 -8.77 -16.09
CA ARG A 121 2.87 -8.87 -15.16
C ARG A 121 3.86 -7.71 -15.32
N GLN A 122 4.15 -7.31 -16.56
CA GLN A 122 5.03 -6.16 -16.82
C GLN A 122 4.42 -4.86 -16.30
N GLU A 123 3.12 -4.67 -16.50
CA GLU A 123 2.40 -3.52 -15.98
C GLU A 123 2.39 -3.50 -14.44
N GLN A 124 2.12 -4.64 -13.81
CA GLN A 124 2.17 -4.78 -12.35
C GLN A 124 3.57 -4.46 -11.80
N MET A 125 4.64 -4.95 -12.44
CA MET A 125 6.01 -4.61 -12.03
C MET A 125 6.28 -3.11 -12.15
N ARG A 126 5.84 -2.45 -13.24
CA ARG A 126 5.98 -0.99 -13.40
C ARG A 126 5.24 -0.22 -12.31
N GLN A 127 4.02 -0.65 -11.98
CA GLN A 127 3.24 -0.04 -10.91
C GLN A 127 3.91 -0.21 -9.54
N GLN A 128 4.45 -1.40 -9.25
CA GLN A 128 5.20 -1.66 -8.02
C GLN A 128 6.44 -0.77 -7.91
N THR A 129 7.27 -0.71 -8.97
CA THR A 129 8.46 0.15 -8.97
C THR A 129 8.11 1.63 -8.79
N LYS A 130 6.98 2.07 -9.35
CA LYS A 130 6.52 3.46 -9.19
C LYS A 130 6.07 3.74 -7.75
N LEU A 131 5.33 2.82 -7.13
CA LEU A 131 4.91 2.96 -5.73
C LEU A 131 6.11 2.96 -4.77
N ASP A 132 7.13 2.14 -5.04
CA ASP A 132 8.34 2.10 -4.21
C ASP A 132 9.13 3.40 -4.32
N GLN A 133 9.22 3.99 -5.52
CA GLN A 133 9.80 5.32 -5.72
C GLN A 133 9.00 6.41 -4.99
N GLU A 134 7.68 6.43 -5.15
CA GLU A 134 6.81 7.40 -4.46
C GLU A 134 6.92 7.31 -2.93
N ARG A 135 7.07 6.09 -2.39
CA ARG A 135 7.31 5.87 -0.95
C ARG A 135 8.66 6.42 -0.51
N ALA A 136 9.73 6.13 -1.24
CA ALA A 136 11.06 6.64 -0.92
C ALA A 136 11.09 8.18 -0.95
N ASP A 137 10.51 8.79 -1.99
CA ASP A 137 10.40 10.25 -2.12
C ASP A 137 9.56 10.87 -0.99
N PHE A 138 8.50 10.18 -0.56
CA PHE A 138 7.65 10.63 0.54
C PHE A 138 8.38 10.55 1.88
N GLU A 139 9.06 9.45 2.18
CA GLU A 139 9.84 9.28 3.40
C GLU A 139 10.97 10.32 3.50
N GLU A 140 11.64 10.63 2.38
CA GLU A 140 12.64 11.69 2.34
C GLU A 140 12.04 13.06 2.67
N LYS A 141 10.90 13.40 2.04
CA LYS A 141 10.19 14.66 2.34
C LYS A 141 9.77 14.75 3.81
N VAL A 142 9.25 13.67 4.38
CA VAL A 142 8.88 13.62 5.80
C VAL A 142 10.09 13.86 6.69
N ARG A 143 11.22 13.20 6.43
CA ARG A 143 12.47 13.41 7.20
C ARG A 143 12.97 14.85 7.12
N VAL A 144 12.94 15.44 5.92
CA VAL A 144 13.36 16.83 5.71
C VAL A 144 12.43 17.81 6.44
N ASP A 145 11.13 17.59 6.39
CA ASP A 145 10.15 18.44 7.06
C ASP A 145 10.19 18.29 8.59
N GLU A 146 10.40 17.08 9.10
CA GLU A 146 10.63 16.84 10.53
C GLU A 146 11.89 17.56 11.01
N ALA A 147 13.01 17.47 10.27
CA ALA A 147 14.23 18.18 10.61
C ALA A 147 14.02 19.70 10.65
N LYS A 148 13.28 20.26 9.67
CA LYS A 148 12.92 21.69 9.66
C LYS A 148 12.05 22.09 10.85
N ARG A 149 11.03 21.29 11.18
CA ARG A 149 10.13 21.55 12.33
C ARG A 149 10.91 21.55 13.64
N LEU A 150 11.77 20.56 13.84
CA LEU A 150 12.64 20.48 15.02
C LEU A 150 13.55 21.70 15.11
N ASP A 151 14.12 22.16 13.99
CA ASP A 151 14.96 23.36 13.96
C ASP A 151 14.16 24.66 14.24
N GLU A 152 12.94 24.78 13.71
CA GLU A 152 12.06 25.92 13.97
C GLU A 152 11.61 25.99 15.43
N ASP A 153 11.19 24.85 16.00
CA ASP A 153 10.76 24.79 17.38
C ASP A 153 11.92 25.01 18.35
N LEU A 154 13.12 24.55 18.00
CA LEU A 154 14.34 24.88 18.72
C LEU A 154 14.66 26.37 18.65
N LYS A 155 14.52 27.02 17.48
CA LYS A 155 14.70 28.48 17.34
C LYS A 155 13.71 29.25 18.20
N LYS A 156 12.43 28.84 18.24
CA LYS A 156 11.42 29.45 19.11
C LYS A 156 11.76 29.28 20.60
N ALA A 157 12.19 28.08 21.00
CA ALA A 157 12.61 27.81 22.37
C ALA A 157 13.83 28.66 22.77
N ILE A 158 14.82 28.80 21.89
CA ILE A 158 15.99 29.67 22.12
C ILE A 158 15.57 31.14 22.22
N ALA A 159 14.71 31.63 21.32
CA ALA A 159 14.21 33.00 21.37
C ALA A 159 13.47 33.28 22.69
N LEU A 160 12.68 32.32 23.18
CA LEU A 160 12.01 32.40 24.47
C LEU A 160 13.03 32.43 25.63
N LEU A 161 14.02 31.53 25.64
CA LEU A 161 15.07 31.52 26.67
C LEU A 161 15.86 32.83 26.67
N GLU A 162 16.21 33.34 25.50
CA GLU A 162 16.95 34.58 25.30
C GLU A 162 16.20 35.85 25.73
N SER A 163 14.88 35.77 25.86
CA SER A 163 14.04 36.87 26.38
C SER A 163 14.00 36.92 27.92
N GLN A 164 14.41 35.84 28.59
CA GLN A 164 14.38 35.74 30.05
C GLN A 164 15.69 36.24 30.68
N LYS A 165 15.63 36.59 31.97
CA LYS A 165 16.83 36.99 32.73
C LYS A 165 17.80 35.81 32.88
N PRO A 166 19.14 36.02 32.82
CA PRO A 166 20.13 34.95 32.91
C PRO A 166 19.97 34.01 34.11
N ALA A 167 19.68 34.56 35.29
CA ALA A 167 19.45 33.76 36.50
C ALA A 167 18.25 32.79 36.40
N ARG A 168 17.18 33.20 35.70
CA ARG A 168 16.01 32.34 35.45
C ARG A 168 16.33 31.25 34.43
N VAL A 169 17.09 31.59 33.39
CA VAL A 169 17.57 30.63 32.39
C VAL A 169 18.45 29.58 33.06
N LYS A 170 19.38 29.97 33.96
CA LYS A 170 20.17 29.03 34.76
C LYS A 170 19.28 28.02 35.48
N ALA A 171 18.28 28.48 36.23
CA ALA A 171 17.37 27.60 36.96
C ALA A 171 16.64 26.60 36.04
N MET A 172 16.18 27.06 34.86
CA MET A 172 15.56 26.19 33.87
C MET A 172 16.54 25.15 33.30
N LEU A 173 17.79 25.54 33.02
CA LEU A 173 18.81 24.63 32.52
C LEU A 173 19.24 23.61 33.59
N LEU A 174 19.30 24.00 34.86
CA LEU A 174 19.57 23.07 35.97
C LEU A 174 18.48 22.00 36.09
N ASN A 175 17.21 22.36 35.93
CA ASN A 175 16.12 21.38 35.91
C ASN A 175 16.30 20.39 34.73
N LEU A 176 16.63 20.86 33.53
CA LEU A 176 16.91 19.99 32.39
C LEU A 176 18.14 19.08 32.61
N LEU A 177 19.15 19.55 33.34
CA LEU A 177 20.31 18.76 33.71
C LEU A 177 19.97 17.67 34.73
N GLN A 178 19.07 17.97 35.68
CA GLN A 178 18.55 16.98 36.62
C GLN A 178 17.78 15.87 35.90
N ASP A 179 17.06 16.21 34.82
CA ASP A 179 16.39 15.25 33.94
C ASP A 179 17.36 14.46 33.03
N GLY A 180 18.67 14.71 33.12
CA GLY A 180 19.70 14.05 32.31
C GLY A 180 19.81 14.59 30.87
N ALA A 181 19.12 15.66 30.52
CA ALA A 181 19.10 16.23 29.17
C ALA A 181 20.31 17.14 28.87
N VAL A 182 21.52 16.68 29.21
CA VAL A 182 22.78 17.45 29.09
C VAL A 182 23.04 17.91 27.65
N ASP A 183 22.84 17.02 26.67
CA ASP A 183 23.11 17.33 25.26
C ASP A 183 22.16 18.40 24.71
N ARG A 184 20.90 18.41 25.18
CA ARG A 184 19.92 19.44 24.82
C ARG A 184 20.30 20.80 25.39
N VAL A 185 20.85 20.86 26.60
CA VAL A 185 21.36 22.10 27.20
C VAL A 185 22.57 22.63 26.42
N VAL A 186 23.48 21.75 26.02
CA VAL A 186 24.61 22.10 25.14
C VAL A 186 24.10 22.61 23.78
N ASP A 187 23.05 22.00 23.22
CA ASP A 187 22.39 22.46 21.99
C ASP A 187 21.80 23.86 22.11
N TYR A 188 21.07 24.12 23.18
CA TYR A 188 20.51 25.44 23.44
C TYR A 188 21.60 26.50 23.60
N LEU A 189 22.63 26.22 24.41
CA LEU A 189 23.73 27.17 24.64
C LEU A 189 24.57 27.42 23.39
N ALA A 190 24.79 26.41 22.55
CA ALA A 190 25.56 26.53 21.31
C ALA A 190 24.86 27.41 20.26
N ARG A 191 23.54 27.30 20.16
CA ARG A 191 22.72 28.06 19.18
C ARG A 191 22.28 29.43 19.69
N MET A 192 22.40 29.68 21.00
CA MET A 192 22.16 30.99 21.61
C MET A 192 23.22 32.02 21.20
N GLN A 193 22.89 33.31 21.24
CA GLN A 193 23.88 34.38 21.05
C GLN A 193 25.04 34.23 22.06
N ARG A 194 26.29 34.22 21.57
CA ARG A 194 27.50 33.95 22.38
C ARG A 194 27.57 34.77 23.67
N HIS A 195 27.24 36.06 23.60
CA HIS A 195 27.25 36.94 24.77
C HIS A 195 26.14 36.61 25.78
N LYS A 196 24.95 36.20 25.34
CA LYS A 196 23.86 35.76 26.23
C LYS A 196 24.20 34.41 26.88
N ALA A 197 24.73 33.47 26.12
CA ALA A 197 25.21 32.20 26.64
C ALA A 197 26.30 32.40 27.71
N ALA A 198 27.28 33.27 27.46
CA ALA A 198 28.32 33.61 28.44
C ALA A 198 27.76 34.22 29.73
N LYS A 199 26.74 35.10 29.63
CA LYS A 199 26.05 35.63 30.81
C LYS A 199 25.35 34.55 31.62
N VAL A 200 24.67 33.60 30.95
CA VAL A 200 24.00 32.48 31.62
C VAL A 200 25.02 31.58 32.33
N ILE A 201 26.14 31.25 31.68
CA ILE A 201 27.23 30.46 32.28
C ILE A 201 27.85 31.20 33.48
N GLY A 202 27.96 32.53 33.41
CA GLY A 202 28.45 33.34 34.53
C GLY A 202 27.53 33.38 35.77
N GLU A 203 26.28 32.90 35.67
CA GLU A 203 25.38 32.78 36.82
C GLU A 203 25.57 31.47 37.62
N PHE A 204 26.34 30.51 37.09
CA PHE A 204 26.72 29.29 37.80
C PHE A 204 27.87 29.62 38.78
N LYS A 205 27.51 30.06 39.99
CA LYS A 205 28.43 30.63 40.98
C LYS A 205 28.67 29.71 42.17
N GLU A 206 27.80 28.72 42.38
CA GLU A 206 27.94 27.78 43.49
C GLU A 206 29.03 26.75 43.17
N ASP A 207 29.78 26.29 44.19
CA ASP A 207 30.94 25.40 43.97
C ASP A 207 30.58 24.12 43.21
N THR A 208 29.40 23.56 43.47
CA THR A 208 28.87 22.37 42.77
C THR A 208 28.42 22.68 41.33
N GLU A 209 28.03 23.93 41.06
CA GLU A 209 27.61 24.40 39.74
C GLU A 209 28.82 24.69 38.82
N ILE A 210 29.98 25.04 39.39
CA ILE A 210 31.20 25.36 38.63
C ILE A 210 31.68 24.13 37.84
N ASP A 211 31.70 22.96 38.45
CA ASP A 211 32.08 21.71 37.76
C ASP A 211 31.15 21.38 36.59
N ILE A 212 29.85 21.64 36.77
CA ILE A 212 28.84 21.46 35.72
C ILE A 212 29.08 22.45 34.59
N ALA A 213 29.35 23.71 34.89
CA ALA A 213 29.66 24.74 33.90
C ALA A 213 30.92 24.41 33.09
N MET A 214 31.98 23.90 33.74
CA MET A 214 33.19 23.43 33.06
C MET A 214 32.89 22.28 32.09
N ARG A 215 32.11 21.28 32.52
CA ARG A 215 31.72 20.16 31.65
C ARG A 215 30.89 20.63 30.46
N LEU A 216 30.00 21.60 30.64
CA LEU A 216 29.22 22.20 29.55
C LEU A 216 30.12 22.94 28.56
N LEU A 217 31.10 23.71 29.04
CA LEU A 217 32.07 24.42 28.19
C LEU A 217 32.95 23.45 27.39
N GLU A 218 33.40 22.36 28.02
CA GLU A 218 34.19 21.34 27.35
C GLU A 218 33.39 20.63 26.24
N ARG A 219 32.12 20.29 26.50
CA ARG A 219 31.21 19.74 25.47
C ARG A 219 30.92 20.73 24.35
N LEU A 220 30.70 22.01 24.68
CA LEU A 220 30.53 23.07 23.67
C LEU A 220 31.78 23.21 22.79
N ARG A 221 32.98 23.12 23.38
CA ARG A 221 34.25 23.15 22.65
C ARG A 221 34.43 21.91 21.78
N ALA A 222 34.18 20.72 22.31
CA ALA A 222 34.26 19.47 21.56
C ALA A 222 33.31 19.48 20.36
N ARG A 223 32.10 20.02 20.53
CA ARG A 223 31.15 20.19 19.44
C ARG A 223 31.62 21.18 18.39
N ALA A 224 32.19 22.33 18.79
CA ALA A 224 32.72 23.30 17.84
C ALA A 224 33.91 22.76 17.04
N ALA A 225 34.64 21.77 17.58
CA ALA A 225 35.76 21.11 16.90
C ALA A 225 35.31 20.06 15.86
N VAL A 226 34.08 19.54 15.96
CA VAL A 226 33.46 18.73 14.90
C VAL A 226 32.75 19.72 13.97
N PRO A 227 33.35 20.14 12.84
CA PRO A 227 32.60 20.92 11.86
C PRO A 227 31.38 20.08 11.52
N SER A 228 30.19 20.61 11.80
CA SER A 228 28.94 20.02 11.35
C SER A 228 29.08 19.89 9.85
N ALA A 229 29.47 18.71 9.39
CA ALA A 229 29.60 18.39 7.99
C ALA A 229 28.19 18.50 7.46
N THR A 230 27.85 19.69 6.95
CA THR A 230 26.66 19.90 6.14
C THR A 230 26.72 18.76 5.14
N PRO A 231 25.78 17.81 5.16
CA PRO A 231 25.79 16.73 4.20
C PRO A 231 25.70 17.41 2.85
N MET A 232 26.82 17.44 2.12
CA MET A 232 26.79 17.88 0.74
C MET A 232 25.77 16.96 0.08
N PRO A 233 24.74 17.50 -0.58
CA PRO A 233 23.78 16.67 -1.28
C PRO A 233 24.59 15.73 -2.17
N PRO A 234 24.29 14.41 -2.16
CA PRO A 234 25.00 13.47 -3.00
C PRO A 234 24.97 14.05 -4.42
N GLY A 235 26.15 14.48 -4.87
CA GLY A 235 26.31 15.07 -6.17
C GLY A 235 25.68 14.12 -7.14
N THR A 236 24.73 14.64 -7.91
CA THR A 236 24.14 13.99 -9.06
C THR A 236 25.31 13.65 -9.96
N SER A 237 25.89 12.46 -9.77
CA SER A 237 26.82 11.85 -10.68
C SER A 237 26.03 11.68 -11.96
N GLY A 238 26.11 12.70 -12.81
CA GLY A 238 25.67 12.66 -14.18
C GLY A 238 26.45 11.53 -14.82
N ASP A 239 25.84 10.35 -14.79
CA ASP A 239 26.17 9.23 -15.63
C ASP A 239 25.83 9.66 -17.06
N GLY A 240 26.75 10.43 -17.64
CA GLY A 240 26.90 10.63 -19.06
C GLY A 240 27.30 9.30 -19.68
N GLY A 241 26.36 8.36 -19.70
CA GLY A 241 26.44 7.11 -20.42
C GLY A 241 26.58 7.42 -21.90
N ALA A 242 27.82 7.30 -22.36
CA ALA A 242 28.26 7.52 -23.72
C ALA A 242 27.43 6.71 -24.73
N ALA A 243 27.12 7.38 -25.83
CA ALA A 243 26.57 6.83 -27.05
C ALA A 243 27.32 5.56 -27.47
N THR A 244 26.65 4.40 -27.42
CA THR A 244 27.06 3.24 -28.21
C THR A 244 26.47 3.41 -29.60
N GLN A 245 27.32 3.95 -30.47
CA GLN A 245 27.17 4.06 -31.91
C GLN A 245 27.25 2.64 -32.52
N THR A 246 26.13 1.92 -32.61
CA THR A 246 26.07 0.70 -33.43
C THR A 246 25.64 1.08 -34.84
N ARG A 247 26.66 1.38 -35.64
CA ARG A 247 26.59 1.61 -37.08
C ARG A 247 26.22 0.29 -37.78
N ALA A 248 25.22 0.38 -38.64
CA ALA A 248 24.80 -0.65 -39.57
C ALA A 248 25.97 -1.17 -40.41
N GLY A 249 26.09 -2.50 -40.50
CA GLY A 249 26.84 -3.19 -41.53
C GLY A 249 25.86 -3.78 -42.54
N ASP A 250 25.78 -3.14 -43.70
CA ASP A 250 25.47 -3.78 -44.98
C ASP A 250 26.56 -4.83 -45.27
N VAL A 251 26.15 -6.07 -45.59
CA VAL A 251 26.46 -6.89 -46.80
C VAL A 251 25.75 -8.24 -46.63
#